data_AF-A0A3D2U5Z6-F1
#
_entry.id   AF-A0A3D2U5Z6-F1
#
_cell.length_a   1.000
_cell.length_b   1.000
_cell.length_c   1.000
_cell.angle_alpha   90.00
_cell.angle_beta   90.00
_cell.angle_gamma   90.00
#
_symmetry.space_group_name_H-M   'P 1'
#
loop_
_entity.id
_entity.type
_entity.pdbx_description
1 polymer ?
#
loop_
_entity_poly.entity_id
_entity_poly.type
_entity_poly.pdbx_seq_one_letter_code
_entity_poly.pdbx_strand_id
1 'polypeptide(L)'
;MQWADDNPLVMQVVGENGEARDVQVTPKRDPQRDWFLPIRGTQHYTLVETRQADGVMQALGMATGQAKTTLMRIWLTLRSLFTGDISVTELQGPIGIARVAYSFAQHSLSRLLEFLAFLSFNLAVINFLPIPVLDGGHMVFLSWEAVTRRRPSEKVLIAATYFGLAFVLVLMVTVIFVDLERIPAIKQVIESIFG
;
A
#
# COMPACT_ATOMS: atom_id res chain seq x y z
N MET A 1 23.61 -9.85 15.71
CA MET A 1 24.23 -8.52 15.81
C MET A 1 24.69 -8.36 17.27
N GLN A 2 26.01 -8.32 17.49
CA GLN A 2 26.73 -8.59 18.75
C GLN A 2 26.98 -7.34 19.61
N TRP A 3 26.20 -6.26 19.47
CA TRP A 3 26.63 -4.90 19.83
C TRP A 3 26.28 -4.43 21.25
N ALA A 4 25.86 -5.29 22.18
CA ALA A 4 25.45 -4.86 23.52
C ALA A 4 26.37 -5.43 24.60
N ASP A 5 27.63 -5.01 24.60
CA ASP A 5 28.63 -5.40 25.61
C ASP A 5 28.60 -4.52 26.88
N ASP A 6 27.45 -3.93 27.23
CA ASP A 6 27.28 -2.95 28.33
C ASP A 6 28.30 -1.77 28.32
N ASN A 7 29.05 -1.61 27.23
CA ASN A 7 30.05 -0.57 27.08
C ASN A 7 29.37 0.78 26.85
N PRO A 8 29.80 1.84 27.56
CA PRO A 8 29.24 3.17 27.37
C PRO A 8 29.56 3.69 25.96
N LEU A 9 28.53 4.15 25.26
CA LEU A 9 28.61 4.78 23.95
C LEU A 9 28.53 6.30 24.12
N VAL A 10 29.42 7.04 23.47
CA VAL A 10 29.33 8.51 23.40
C VAL A 10 28.52 8.86 22.16
N MET A 11 27.39 9.53 22.35
CA MET A 11 26.54 10.04 21.28
C MET A 11 26.60 11.57 21.27
N GLN A 12 26.91 12.15 20.12
CA GLN A 12 26.82 13.59 19.93
C GLN A 12 25.37 13.96 19.61
N VAL A 13 24.74 14.74 20.49
CA VAL A 13 23.38 15.23 20.33
C VAL A 13 23.45 16.70 19.93
N VAL A 14 22.84 17.06 18.80
CA VAL A 14 22.75 18.45 18.34
C VAL A 14 21.35 18.96 18.67
N GLY A 15 21.27 20.00 19.50
CA GLY A 15 20.00 20.66 19.83
C GLY A 15 19.43 21.47 18.67
N GLU A 16 18.16 21.87 18.75
CA GLU A 16 17.50 22.71 17.72
C GLU A 16 18.22 24.07 17.49
N ASN A 17 19.00 24.52 18.47
CA ASN A 17 19.85 25.72 18.41
C ASN A 17 21.20 25.49 17.72
N GLY A 18 21.50 24.27 17.25
CA GLY A 18 22.77 23.91 16.62
C GLY A 18 23.91 23.64 17.60
N GLU A 19 23.68 23.69 18.92
CA GLU A 19 24.70 23.35 19.92
C GLU A 19 24.83 21.82 20.02
N ALA A 20 26.06 21.32 19.81
CA ALA A 20 26.39 19.92 20.00
C ALA A 20 26.77 19.65 21.46
N ARG A 21 26.23 18.58 22.04
CA ARG A 21 26.59 18.06 23.36
C ARG A 21 26.83 16.56 23.29
N ASP A 22 27.94 16.13 23.87
CA ASP A 22 28.24 14.71 23.98
C ASP A 22 27.51 14.12 25.18
N VAL A 23 26.71 13.08 24.93
CA VAL A 23 25.94 12.37 25.94
C VAL A 23 26.41 10.92 25.97
N GLN A 24 26.81 10.47 27.16
CA GLN A 24 27.21 9.08 27.37
C GLN A 24 25.97 8.24 27.65
N VAL A 25 25.73 7.23 26.81
CA VAL A 25 24.59 6.31 26.92
C VAL A 25 25.12 4.90 27.13
N THR A 26 24.69 4.23 28.19
CA THR A 26 25.05 2.83 28.45
C THR A 26 23.87 1.94 28.05
N PRO A 27 23.98 1.15 26.97
CA PRO A 27 22.94 0.19 26.60
C PRO A 27 22.83 -0.87 27.69
N LYS A 28 21.61 -1.22 28.11
CA LYS A 28 21.36 -2.32 29.05
C LYS A 28 20.55 -3.41 28.35
N ARG A 29 21.00 -4.66 28.45
CA ARG A 29 20.21 -5.81 28.00
C ARG A 29 19.03 -6.04 28.96
N ASP A 30 17.86 -6.27 28.39
CA ASP A 30 16.66 -6.65 29.16
C ASP A 30 16.65 -8.18 29.35
N PRO A 31 16.87 -8.71 30.56
CA PRO A 31 17.04 -10.15 30.79
C PRO A 31 15.74 -10.95 30.61
N GLN A 32 14.58 -10.30 30.51
CA GLN A 32 13.28 -10.97 30.35
C GLN A 32 12.88 -11.18 28.89
N ARG A 33 13.65 -10.64 27.92
CA ARG A 33 13.30 -10.67 26.50
C ARG A 33 14.53 -10.91 25.62
N ASP A 34 14.54 -12.02 24.90
CA ASP A 34 15.62 -12.39 23.96
C ASP A 34 15.44 -11.83 22.53
N TRP A 35 14.38 -11.04 22.29
CA TRP A 35 14.09 -10.48 20.97
C TRP A 35 14.23 -8.95 20.95
N PHE A 36 14.61 -8.41 19.79
CA PHE A 36 14.81 -6.99 19.55
C PHE A 36 13.50 -6.20 19.68
N LEU A 37 13.46 -5.18 20.55
CA LEU A 37 12.34 -4.26 20.65
C LEU A 37 12.54 -3.11 19.64
N PRO A 38 11.78 -3.05 18.53
CA PRO A 38 11.94 -2.02 17.49
C PRO A 38 11.63 -0.59 17.96
N ILE A 39 11.15 -0.44 19.19
CA ILE A 39 10.64 0.81 19.77
C ILE A 39 11.59 1.41 20.83
N ARG A 40 12.68 0.71 21.20
CA ARG A 40 13.72 1.23 22.11
C ARG A 40 14.98 1.61 21.32
N GLY A 41 15.35 2.89 21.35
CA GLY A 41 16.50 3.47 20.63
C GLY A 41 16.23 4.95 20.28
N THR A 42 17.09 5.55 19.45
CA THR A 42 16.79 6.85 18.81
C THR A 42 15.57 6.67 17.92
N GLN A 43 14.43 7.23 18.31
CA GLN A 43 13.28 7.30 17.42
C GLN A 43 13.62 8.33 16.34
N HIS A 44 14.05 7.85 15.17
CA HIS A 44 14.13 8.67 13.98
C HIS A 44 12.69 9.00 13.58
N TYR A 45 12.16 10.09 14.12
CA TYR A 45 10.95 10.67 13.57
C TYR A 45 11.27 11.06 12.13
N THR A 46 10.47 10.56 11.18
CA THR A 46 10.54 11.03 9.81
C THR A 46 10.35 12.54 9.86
N LEU A 47 11.38 13.31 9.48
CA LEU A 47 11.25 14.74 9.29
C LEU A 47 10.15 14.96 8.23
N VAL A 48 8.99 15.43 8.67
CA VAL A 48 7.89 15.78 7.78
C VAL A 48 8.19 17.17 7.25
N GLU A 49 8.87 17.23 6.10
CA GLU A 49 9.00 18.49 5.37
C GLU A 49 7.72 18.75 4.57
N THR A 50 7.02 19.82 4.92
CA THR A 50 5.93 20.33 4.10
C THR A 50 6.52 20.94 2.83
N ARG A 51 6.45 20.22 1.72
CA ARG A 51 6.86 20.73 0.41
C ARG A 51 5.72 21.53 -0.20
N GLN A 52 5.89 22.84 -0.26
CA GLN A 52 4.99 23.74 -0.98
C GLN A 52 5.60 24.08 -2.34
N ALA A 53 4.75 24.11 -3.36
CA ALA A 53 5.14 24.62 -4.66
C ALA A 53 4.92 26.13 -4.70
N ASP A 54 5.94 26.86 -5.11
CA ASP A 54 5.94 28.32 -5.27
C ASP A 54 5.15 28.75 -6.51
N GLY A 55 4.76 27.82 -7.39
CA GLY A 55 3.94 28.09 -8.57
C GLY A 55 3.47 26.83 -9.32
N VAL A 56 2.61 27.03 -10.32
CA VAL A 56 1.93 25.94 -11.05
C VAL A 56 2.92 25.01 -11.76
N MET A 57 3.97 25.55 -12.40
CA MET A 57 4.96 24.73 -13.10
C MET A 57 5.72 23.81 -12.15
N GLN A 58 6.12 24.36 -10.99
CA GLN A 58 6.80 23.56 -9.96
C GLN A 58 5.85 22.53 -9.36
N ALA A 59 4.56 22.88 -9.16
CA ALA A 59 3.55 21.94 -8.69
C ALA A 59 3.37 20.76 -9.66
N LEU A 60 3.33 21.02 -10.97
CA LEU A 60 3.30 19.96 -11.99
C LEU A 60 4.57 19.10 -11.95
N GLY A 61 5.75 19.72 -11.81
CA GLY A 61 7.01 19.01 -11.62
C GLY A 61 6.98 18.09 -10.39
N MET A 62 6.54 18.60 -9.24
CA MET A 62 6.39 17.81 -8.02
C MET A 62 5.35 16.70 -8.19
N ALA A 63 4.21 16.98 -8.83
CA ALA A 63 3.15 16.00 -9.07
C ALA A 63 3.64 14.84 -9.94
N THR A 64 4.46 15.09 -10.97
CA THR A 64 5.02 14.01 -11.80
C THR A 64 5.97 13.10 -11.02
N GLY A 65 6.84 13.68 -10.16
CA GLY A 65 7.70 12.93 -9.27
C GLY A 65 6.91 12.09 -8.25
N GLN A 66 5.85 12.68 -7.69
CA GLN A 66 4.93 11.99 -6.79
C GLN A 66 4.19 10.85 -7.50
N ALA A 67 3.67 11.09 -8.71
CA ALA A 67 2.99 10.08 -9.51
C ALA A 67 3.91 8.88 -9.79
N LYS A 68 5.16 9.12 -10.21
CA LYS A 68 6.15 8.07 -10.42
C LYS A 68 6.41 7.25 -9.15
N THR A 69 6.57 7.93 -8.02
CA THR A 69 6.80 7.27 -6.72
C THR A 69 5.60 6.43 -6.31
N THR A 70 4.39 6.98 -6.46
CA THR A 70 3.12 6.28 -6.17
C THR A 70 2.95 5.05 -7.06
N LEU A 71 3.17 5.17 -8.37
CA LEU A 71 3.12 4.04 -9.30
C LEU A 71 4.12 2.95 -8.93
N MET A 72 5.35 3.30 -8.57
CA MET A 72 6.35 2.34 -8.13
C MET A 72 5.93 1.62 -6.85
N ARG A 73 5.34 2.33 -5.89
CA ARG A 73 4.80 1.72 -4.66
C ARG A 73 3.69 0.73 -4.96
N ILE A 74 2.73 1.10 -5.81
CA ILE A 74 1.63 0.22 -6.22
C ILE A 74 2.19 -1.04 -6.89
N TRP A 75 3.16 -0.88 -7.80
CA TRP A 75 3.82 -2.01 -8.46
C TRP A 75 4.51 -2.96 -7.48
N LEU A 76 5.27 -2.40 -6.52
CA LEU A 76 5.93 -3.21 -5.49
C LEU A 76 4.92 -3.95 -4.61
N THR A 77 3.83 -3.29 -4.21
CA THR A 77 2.75 -3.93 -3.44
C THR A 77 2.12 -5.08 -4.22
N LEU A 78 1.79 -4.87 -5.50
CA LEU A 78 1.25 -5.93 -6.35
C LEU A 78 2.23 -7.10 -6.47
N ARG A 79 3.51 -6.83 -6.72
CA ARG A 79 4.55 -7.85 -6.75
C ARG A 79 4.59 -8.64 -5.44
N SER A 80 4.57 -7.94 -4.30
CA SER A 80 4.61 -8.55 -2.96
C SER A 80 3.37 -9.40 -2.65
N LEU A 81 2.20 -9.07 -3.20
CA LEU A 81 1.02 -9.93 -3.12
C LEU A 81 1.20 -11.21 -3.93
N PHE A 82 1.77 -11.13 -5.14
CA PHE A 82 2.05 -12.31 -5.97
C PHE A 82 3.18 -13.19 -5.43
N THR A 83 4.18 -12.62 -4.76
CA THR A 83 5.27 -13.38 -4.11
C THR A 83 4.88 -13.92 -2.73
N GLY A 84 3.74 -13.48 -2.18
CA GLY A 84 3.27 -13.90 -0.85
C GLY A 84 3.95 -13.18 0.32
N ASP A 85 4.70 -12.11 0.05
CA ASP A 85 5.30 -11.26 1.09
C ASP A 85 4.23 -10.47 1.87
N ILE A 86 3.07 -10.24 1.25
CA ILE A 86 1.90 -9.59 1.84
C ILE A 86 0.71 -10.55 1.74
N SER A 87 0.02 -10.78 2.86
CA SER A 87 -1.20 -11.58 2.87
C SER A 87 -2.35 -10.84 2.17
N VAL A 88 -3.19 -11.57 1.44
CA VAL A 88 -4.44 -11.04 0.86
C VAL A 88 -5.36 -10.47 1.95
N THR A 89 -5.26 -10.99 3.18
CA THR A 89 -6.01 -10.47 4.34
C THR A 89 -5.62 -9.05 4.72
N GLU A 90 -4.45 -8.55 4.31
CA GLU A 90 -4.02 -7.16 4.57
C GLU A 90 -4.67 -6.14 3.62
N LEU A 91 -5.25 -6.60 2.51
CA LEU A 91 -5.95 -5.73 1.57
C LEU A 91 -7.21 -5.14 2.21
N GLN A 92 -7.43 -3.86 1.94
CA GLN A 92 -8.67 -3.18 2.32
C GLN A 92 -9.70 -3.36 1.22
N GLY A 93 -10.89 -3.84 1.59
CA GLY A 93 -12.04 -3.83 0.71
C GLY A 93 -12.77 -2.49 0.71
N PRO A 94 -13.99 -2.45 0.12
CA PRO A 94 -14.77 -1.23 -0.03
C PRO A 94 -15.09 -0.53 1.30
N ILE A 95 -15.31 -1.30 2.37
CA ILE A 95 -15.63 -0.76 3.70
C ILE A 95 -14.35 -0.19 4.34
N GLY A 96 -13.23 -0.90 4.23
CA GLY A 96 -11.92 -0.41 4.67
C GLY A 96 -11.54 0.92 3.98
N ILE A 97 -11.69 0.96 2.66
CA ILE A 97 -11.45 2.17 1.84
C ILE A 97 -12.34 3.33 2.32
N ALA A 98 -13.64 3.08 2.55
CA ALA A 98 -14.57 4.10 3.03
C ALA A 98 -14.17 4.63 4.42
N ARG A 99 -13.71 3.77 5.34
CA ARG A 99 -13.22 4.17 6.67
C ARG A 99 -11.96 5.04 6.58
N VAL A 100 -11.02 4.68 5.72
CA VAL A 100 -9.80 5.46 5.51
C VAL A 100 -10.13 6.82 4.86
N ALA A 101 -11.01 6.83 3.85
CA ALA A 101 -11.49 8.07 3.25
C ALA A 101 -12.13 8.99 4.29
N TYR A 102 -13.01 8.44 5.13
CA TYR A 102 -13.66 9.17 6.21
C TYR A 102 -12.65 9.75 7.21
N SER A 103 -11.68 8.94 7.63
CA SER A 103 -10.59 9.37 8.51
C SER A 103 -9.81 10.55 7.89
N PHE A 104 -9.39 10.46 6.62
CA PHE A 104 -8.68 11.56 5.97
C PHE A 104 -9.53 12.81 5.80
N ALA A 105 -10.82 12.66 5.48
CA ALA A 105 -11.76 13.76 5.39
C ALA A 105 -11.91 14.52 6.72
N GLN A 106 -11.83 13.82 7.86
CA GLN A 106 -11.84 14.45 9.19
C GLN A 106 -10.55 15.23 9.52
N HIS A 107 -9.41 14.87 8.91
CA HIS A 107 -8.13 15.53 9.17
C HIS A 107 -7.94 16.77 8.30
N SER A 108 -8.02 16.63 6.97
CA SER A 108 -7.93 17.76 6.05
C SER A 108 -8.38 17.39 4.63
N LEU A 109 -8.86 18.38 3.88
CA LEU A 109 -9.19 18.21 2.46
C LEU A 109 -7.96 17.78 1.64
N SER A 110 -6.78 18.31 1.95
CA SER A 110 -5.54 17.93 1.25
C SER A 110 -5.24 16.44 1.35
N ARG A 111 -5.37 15.84 2.55
CA ARG A 111 -5.16 14.39 2.76
C ARG A 111 -6.20 13.54 2.03
N LEU A 112 -7.45 14.01 2.01
CA LEU A 112 -8.50 13.33 1.24
C LEU A 112 -8.18 13.33 -0.25
N LEU A 113 -7.76 14.47 -0.81
CA LEU A 113 -7.38 14.57 -2.23
C LEU A 113 -6.15 13.72 -2.57
N GLU A 114 -5.14 13.68 -1.69
CA GLU A 114 -3.99 12.79 -1.84
C GLU A 114 -4.40 11.32 -1.84
N PHE A 115 -5.32 10.93 -0.95
CA PHE A 115 -5.85 9.58 -0.90
C PHE A 115 -6.67 9.22 -2.14
N LEU A 116 -7.53 10.13 -2.61
CA LEU A 116 -8.28 9.93 -3.85
C LEU A 116 -7.35 9.81 -5.06
N ALA A 117 -6.30 10.63 -5.14
CA ALA A 117 -5.28 10.52 -6.19
C ALA A 117 -4.57 9.15 -6.12
N PHE A 118 -4.21 8.69 -4.92
CA PHE A 118 -3.64 7.36 -4.71
C PHE A 118 -4.60 6.25 -5.18
N LEU A 119 -5.89 6.33 -4.85
CA LEU A 119 -6.90 5.38 -5.33
C LEU A 119 -7.02 5.40 -6.86
N SER A 120 -7.03 6.59 -7.49
CA SER A 120 -7.07 6.71 -8.95
C SER A 120 -5.86 6.05 -9.61
N PHE A 121 -4.66 6.20 -9.06
CA PHE A 121 -3.47 5.48 -9.56
C PHE A 121 -3.59 3.96 -9.40
N ASN A 122 -4.15 3.48 -8.28
CA ASN A 122 -4.37 2.03 -8.09
C ASN A 122 -5.34 1.47 -9.13
N LEU A 123 -6.47 2.15 -9.35
CA LEU A 123 -7.45 1.74 -10.36
C LEU A 123 -6.85 1.76 -11.77
N ALA A 124 -6.03 2.77 -12.09
CA ALA A 124 -5.30 2.80 -13.35
C ALA A 124 -4.40 1.57 -13.48
N VAL A 125 -3.52 1.29 -12.50
CA VAL A 125 -2.61 0.13 -12.58
C VAL A 125 -3.36 -1.19 -12.67
N ILE A 126 -4.43 -1.37 -11.89
CA ILE A 126 -5.26 -2.59 -11.90
C ILE A 126 -5.94 -2.75 -13.26
N ASN A 127 -6.49 -1.68 -13.84
CA ASN A 127 -7.13 -1.73 -15.15
C ASN A 127 -6.14 -2.05 -16.28
N PHE A 128 -4.84 -1.76 -16.10
CA PHE A 128 -3.80 -2.15 -17.05
C PHE A 128 -3.37 -3.62 -16.94
N LEU A 129 -3.83 -4.36 -15.92
CA LEU A 129 -3.53 -5.79 -15.81
C LEU A 129 -4.15 -6.58 -16.96
N PRO A 130 -3.52 -7.68 -17.40
CA PRO A 130 -3.98 -8.50 -18.51
C PRO A 130 -5.17 -9.40 -18.10
N ILE A 131 -6.25 -8.80 -17.61
CA ILE A 131 -7.47 -9.47 -17.16
C ILE A 131 -8.55 -9.18 -18.23
N PRO A 132 -9.14 -10.20 -18.89
CA PRO A 132 -10.04 -10.03 -20.03
C PRO A 132 -11.26 -9.10 -19.86
N VAL A 133 -11.73 -8.90 -18.63
CA VAL A 133 -12.86 -7.99 -18.30
C VAL A 133 -12.43 -6.54 -18.06
N LEU A 134 -11.12 -6.29 -17.90
CA LEU A 134 -10.52 -4.98 -17.72
C LEU A 134 -9.94 -4.45 -19.03
N ASP A 135 -9.67 -3.15 -19.09
CA ASP A 135 -9.10 -2.47 -20.26
C ASP A 135 -7.78 -3.12 -20.73
N GLY A 136 -6.93 -3.57 -19.81
CA GLY A 136 -5.69 -4.26 -20.11
C GLY A 136 -5.89 -5.61 -20.79
N GLY A 137 -7.01 -6.30 -20.53
CA GLY A 137 -7.40 -7.49 -21.28
C GLY A 137 -7.66 -7.19 -22.75
N HIS A 138 -8.37 -6.10 -23.03
CA HIS A 138 -8.56 -5.63 -24.41
C HIS A 138 -7.23 -5.24 -25.06
N MET A 139 -6.32 -4.59 -24.33
CA MET A 139 -4.97 -4.27 -24.83
C MET A 139 -4.19 -5.54 -25.21
N VAL A 140 -4.33 -6.64 -24.45
CA VAL A 140 -3.71 -7.92 -24.80
C VAL A 140 -4.27 -8.48 -26.11
N PHE A 141 -5.59 -8.46 -26.29
CA PHE A 141 -6.21 -8.96 -27.53
C PHE A 141 -5.85 -8.10 -28.74
N LEU A 142 -5.79 -6.79 -28.58
CA LEU A 142 -5.35 -5.87 -29.64
C LEU A 142 -3.88 -6.04 -29.97
N SER A 143 -3.04 -6.23 -28.95
CA SER A 143 -1.60 -6.51 -29.12
C SER A 143 -1.39 -7.84 -29.84
N TRP A 144 -2.17 -8.85 -29.48
CA TRP A 144 -2.21 -10.14 -30.18
C TRP A 144 -2.61 -10.00 -31.64
N GLU A 145 -3.70 -9.27 -31.94
CA GLU A 145 -4.15 -9.02 -33.31
C GLU A 145 -3.09 -8.24 -34.10
N ALA A 146 -2.42 -7.26 -33.48
CA ALA A 146 -1.34 -6.49 -34.13
C ALA A 146 -0.15 -7.37 -34.53
N VAL A 147 0.25 -8.31 -33.67
CA VAL A 147 1.37 -9.24 -33.94
C VAL A 147 0.98 -10.34 -34.92
N THR A 148 -0.19 -10.96 -34.72
CA THR A 148 -0.62 -12.12 -35.52
C THR A 148 -1.37 -11.76 -36.79
N ARG A 149 -1.78 -10.49 -36.93
CA ARG A 149 -2.68 -9.97 -37.97
C ARG A 149 -3.98 -10.76 -38.11
N ARG A 150 -4.40 -11.44 -37.04
CA ARG A 150 -5.60 -12.27 -37.00
C ARG A 150 -6.41 -11.93 -35.77
N ARG A 151 -7.72 -11.75 -35.98
CA ARG A 151 -8.66 -11.56 -34.87
C ARG A 151 -8.74 -12.85 -34.05
N PRO A 152 -8.70 -12.76 -32.70
CA PRO A 152 -9.06 -13.88 -31.85
C PRO A 152 -10.44 -14.41 -32.25
N SER A 153 -10.63 -15.72 -32.19
CA SER A 153 -11.95 -16.29 -32.46
C SER A 153 -12.94 -15.82 -31.40
N GLU A 154 -14.19 -15.61 -31.81
CA GLU A 154 -15.26 -15.16 -30.92
C GLU A 154 -15.41 -16.08 -29.69
N LYS A 155 -15.25 -17.39 -29.88
CA LYS A 155 -15.28 -18.37 -28.79
C LYS A 155 -14.18 -18.14 -27.74
N VAL A 156 -12.96 -17.80 -28.18
CA VAL A 156 -11.84 -17.54 -27.27
C VAL A 156 -12.08 -16.23 -26.50
N LEU A 157 -12.55 -15.19 -27.19
CA LEU A 157 -12.86 -13.92 -26.54
C LEU A 157 -13.94 -14.08 -25.48
N ILE A 158 -15.06 -14.74 -25.82
CA ILE A 158 -16.17 -15.00 -24.89
C ILE A 158 -15.70 -15.83 -23.69
N ALA A 159 -14.96 -16.92 -23.93
CA ALA A 159 -14.46 -17.77 -22.85
C ALA A 159 -13.50 -17.01 -21.91
N ALA A 160 -12.58 -16.21 -22.47
CA ALA A 160 -11.66 -15.40 -21.69
C ALA A 160 -12.40 -14.34 -20.87
N THR A 161 -13.39 -13.66 -21.44
CA THR A 161 -14.21 -12.66 -20.73
C THR A 161 -14.98 -13.29 -19.57
N TYR A 162 -15.65 -14.43 -19.78
CA TYR A 162 -16.36 -15.10 -18.69
C TYR A 162 -15.42 -15.60 -17.59
N PHE A 163 -14.25 -16.13 -17.96
CA PHE A 163 -13.24 -16.52 -17.00
C PHE A 163 -12.73 -15.31 -16.19
N GLY A 164 -12.39 -14.21 -16.86
CA GLY A 164 -11.97 -12.97 -16.22
C GLY A 164 -13.04 -12.38 -15.30
N LEU A 165 -14.31 -12.39 -15.74
CA LEU A 165 -15.44 -11.96 -14.94
C LEU A 165 -15.61 -12.84 -13.69
N ALA A 166 -15.61 -14.16 -13.84
CA ALA A 166 -15.73 -15.08 -12.72
C ALA A 166 -14.58 -14.89 -11.72
N PHE A 167 -13.34 -14.73 -12.21
CA PHE A 167 -12.17 -14.44 -11.38
C PHE A 167 -12.34 -13.15 -10.57
N VAL A 168 -12.73 -12.04 -11.22
CA VAL A 168 -12.94 -10.75 -10.55
C VAL A 168 -14.08 -10.83 -9.53
N LEU A 169 -15.18 -11.52 -9.86
CA LEU A 169 -16.30 -11.71 -8.94
C LEU A 169 -15.90 -12.51 -7.70
N VAL A 170 -15.15 -13.60 -7.86
CA VAL A 170 -14.63 -14.38 -6.73
C VAL A 170 -13.74 -13.51 -5.85
N LEU A 171 -12.79 -12.78 -6.44
CA LEU A 171 -11.92 -11.86 -5.70
C LEU A 171 -12.73 -10.79 -4.95
N MET A 172 -13.74 -10.21 -5.59
CA MET A 172 -14.61 -9.19 -4.98
C MET A 172 -15.35 -9.76 -3.77
N VAL A 173 -15.94 -10.95 -3.90
CA VAL A 173 -16.62 -11.62 -2.78
C VAL A 173 -15.64 -11.93 -1.65
N THR A 174 -14.45 -12.45 -1.96
CA THR A 174 -13.41 -12.73 -0.95
C THR A 174 -13.01 -11.46 -0.20
N VAL A 175 -12.73 -10.36 -0.90
CA VAL A 175 -12.32 -9.10 -0.29
C VAL A 175 -13.44 -8.51 0.57
N ILE A 176 -14.70 -8.56 0.10
CA ILE A 176 -15.85 -8.12 0.88
C ILE A 176 -15.98 -8.97 2.15
N PHE A 177 -15.83 -10.29 2.05
CA PHE A 177 -15.92 -11.19 3.20
C PHE A 177 -14.84 -10.86 4.25
N VAL A 178 -13.58 -10.70 3.82
CA VAL A 178 -12.47 -10.26 4.70
C VAL A 178 -12.78 -8.92 5.35
N ASP A 179 -13.37 -7.97 4.63
CA ASP A 179 -13.76 -6.67 5.16
C ASP A 179 -14.86 -6.78 6.24
N LEU A 180 -15.82 -7.68 6.05
CA LEU A 180 -16.91 -7.92 7.00
C LEU A 180 -16.40 -8.59 8.28
N GLU A 181 -15.47 -9.53 8.20
CA GLU A 181 -14.85 -10.18 9.37
C GLU A 181 -14.10 -9.20 10.28
N ARG A 182 -13.58 -8.11 9.71
CA ARG A 182 -12.92 -7.03 10.47
C ARG A 182 -13.91 -6.21 11.32
N ILE A 183 -15.23 -6.41 11.17
CA ILE A 183 -16.26 -5.71 11.93
C ILE A 183 -16.68 -6.58 13.12
N PRO A 184 -16.38 -6.19 14.38
CA PRO A 184 -16.63 -7.04 15.54
C PRO A 184 -18.08 -7.51 15.68
N ALA A 185 -19.04 -6.62 15.42
CA ALA A 185 -20.48 -6.94 15.49
C ALA A 185 -20.90 -7.99 14.45
N ILE A 186 -20.34 -7.93 13.24
CA ILE A 186 -20.67 -8.88 12.17
C ILE A 186 -19.97 -10.21 12.43
N LYS A 187 -18.70 -10.16 12.85
CA LYS A 187 -17.92 -11.34 13.23
C LYS A 187 -18.65 -12.19 14.28
N GLN A 188 -19.18 -11.55 15.33
CA GLN A 188 -19.96 -12.25 16.38
C GLN A 188 -21.22 -12.94 15.83
N VAL A 189 -21.93 -12.32 14.88
CA VAL A 189 -23.12 -12.91 14.26
C VAL A 189 -22.74 -14.13 13.41
N ILE A 190 -21.68 -14.02 12.61
CA ILE A 190 -21.19 -15.13 11.78
C ILE A 190 -20.78 -16.31 12.66
N GLU A 191 -20.00 -16.05 13.72
CA GLU A 191 -19.60 -17.09 14.68
C GLU A 191 -20.80 -17.72 15.38
N SER A 192 -21.88 -16.98 15.66
CA SER A 192 -23.09 -17.53 16.29
C SER A 192 -23.96 -18.41 15.38
N ILE A 193 -23.85 -18.26 14.05
CA ILE A 193 -24.64 -19.01 13.06
C ILE A 193 -23.89 -20.25 12.59
N PHE A 194 -22.57 -20.15 12.45
CA PHE A 194 -21.71 -21.17 11.85
C PHE A 194 -20.73 -21.83 12.84
N GLY A 195 -20.68 -21.36 14.09
CA GLY A 195 -19.82 -21.87 15.17
C GLY A 195 -20.57 -22.72 16.19
#